data_AF-A0ABC8ZWE2-F1
#
_entry.id   AF-A0ABC8ZWE2-F1
#
_cell.length_a   1.000
_cell.length_b   1.000
_cell.length_c   1.000
_cell.angle_alpha   90.00
_cell.angle_beta   90.00
_cell.angle_gamma   90.00
#
_symmetry.space_group_name_H-M   'P 1'
#
loop_
_entity.id
_entity.type
_entity.pdbx_description
1 polymer ?
#
loop_
_entity_poly.entity_id
_entity_poly.type
_entity_poly.pdbx_seq_one_letter_code
_entity_poly.pdbx_strand_id
1 'polypeptide(L)'
;MASGAGPPLRRRPSPQRPGLHALAVLLSILHLALPAAASTRPLPLPLARATATATPLEASENQEAAAAAIGSVSGGEGVDRRRACTYTVEIKTSCSSPRSSRDSVSLAFGDVYRNEVYAATVTPAYGGFERCAKDTFRVSGPCGYGVCYLYLRRTGRVGWTPEWVRVYEPTSSTPSTFYFGDPLANGVWYGTDRCLRRSGAGTEPDAAARALM
;
A
#
# COMPACT_ATOMS: atom_id res chain seq x y z
N MET A 1 5.03 -25.45 60.29
CA MET A 1 3.65 -24.91 60.31
C MET A 1 3.73 -23.43 60.67
N ALA A 2 3.61 -22.54 59.69
CA ALA A 2 3.43 -21.10 59.92
C ALA A 2 2.58 -20.59 58.75
N SER A 3 1.29 -20.38 59.02
CA SER A 3 0.30 -19.92 58.05
C SER A 3 0.23 -18.40 58.13
N GLY A 4 0.79 -17.72 57.13
CA GLY A 4 0.74 -16.26 57.02
C GLY A 4 -0.43 -15.84 56.13
N ALA A 5 -1.48 -15.26 56.73
CA ALA A 5 -2.60 -14.67 56.01
C ALA A 5 -2.19 -13.29 55.44
N GLY A 6 -2.29 -13.12 54.12
CA GLY A 6 -2.06 -11.84 53.44
C GLY A 6 -3.21 -10.84 53.64
N PRO A 7 -2.95 -9.52 53.52
CA PRO A 7 -3.95 -8.48 53.74
C PRO A 7 -4.96 -8.37 52.57
N PRO A 8 -6.19 -7.87 52.82
CA PRO A 8 -7.24 -7.82 51.81
C PRO A 8 -7.00 -6.75 50.74
N LEU A 9 -7.27 -7.12 49.49
CA LEU A 9 -7.19 -6.24 48.31
C LEU A 9 -8.30 -5.17 48.36
N ARG A 10 -7.89 -3.89 48.39
CA ARG A 10 -8.80 -2.75 48.21
C ARG A 10 -9.29 -2.68 46.76
N ARG A 11 -10.59 -2.82 46.54
CA ARG A 11 -11.24 -2.55 45.24
C ARG A 11 -11.20 -1.05 44.94
N ARG A 12 -10.64 -0.67 43.80
CA ARG A 12 -10.71 0.71 43.28
C ARG A 12 -12.12 0.97 42.70
N PRO A 13 -12.76 2.12 42.98
CA PRO A 13 -13.98 2.51 42.31
C PRO A 13 -13.71 2.81 40.83
N SER A 14 -14.58 2.30 39.97
CA SER A 14 -14.62 2.62 38.55
C SER A 14 -15.17 4.04 38.34
N PRO A 15 -14.53 4.88 37.49
CA PRO A 15 -15.09 6.18 37.15
C PRO A 15 -16.32 5.98 36.24
N GLN A 16 -17.49 6.30 36.76
CA GLN A 16 -18.70 6.46 35.95
C GLN A 16 -18.52 7.68 35.04
N ARG A 17 -18.64 7.49 33.73
CA ARG A 17 -18.82 8.59 32.78
C ARG A 17 -20.32 8.74 32.50
N PRO A 18 -20.98 9.81 32.95
CA PRO A 18 -22.35 10.11 32.59
C PRO A 18 -22.44 10.47 31.09
N GLY A 19 -23.51 10.01 30.46
CA GLY A 19 -23.75 10.11 29.03
C GLY A 19 -23.91 11.53 28.53
N LEU A 20 -23.53 11.71 27.26
CA LEU A 20 -23.92 12.82 26.42
C LEU A 20 -24.52 12.23 25.13
N HIS A 21 -25.70 11.64 25.31
CA HIS A 21 -26.68 11.46 24.25
C HIS A 21 -27.44 12.78 24.10
N ALA A 22 -26.91 13.74 23.33
CA ALA A 22 -27.65 14.95 22.96
C ALA A 22 -26.98 15.65 21.77
N LEU A 23 -27.12 15.09 20.57
CA LEU A 23 -26.91 15.81 19.29
C LEU A 23 -27.49 14.95 18.15
N ALA A 24 -28.76 14.62 18.26
CA ALA A 24 -29.49 13.82 17.26
C ALA A 24 -30.92 14.31 17.07
N VAL A 25 -31.18 15.62 17.10
CA VAL A 25 -32.47 16.22 16.72
C VAL A 25 -32.19 17.68 16.33
N LEU A 26 -32.00 18.02 15.05
CA LEU A 26 -32.18 19.40 14.53
C LEU A 26 -31.98 19.57 12.99
N LEU A 27 -31.89 18.51 12.18
CA LEU A 27 -31.79 18.62 10.70
C LEU A 27 -32.92 17.90 9.96
N SER A 28 -34.14 17.93 10.51
CA SER A 28 -35.35 17.29 9.95
C SER A 28 -36.33 18.22 9.24
N ILE A 29 -35.99 19.47 8.93
CA ILE A 29 -36.97 20.39 8.30
C ILE A 29 -36.32 21.24 7.19
N LEU A 30 -36.14 20.65 6.01
CA LEU A 30 -36.25 21.40 4.76
C LEU A 30 -36.82 20.46 3.68
N HIS A 31 -38.15 20.51 3.57
CA HIS A 31 -38.98 19.76 2.63
C HIS A 31 -39.20 20.59 1.35
N LEU A 32 -39.38 19.87 0.23
CA LEU A 32 -40.25 20.15 -0.94
C LEU A 32 -39.82 21.20 -2.00
N ALA A 33 -39.54 20.73 -3.23
CA ALA A 33 -40.45 20.83 -4.39
C ALA A 33 -39.84 20.28 -5.71
N LEU A 34 -40.49 19.24 -6.27
CA LEU A 34 -40.76 18.84 -7.69
C LEU A 34 -39.85 19.22 -8.90
N PRO A 35 -39.98 18.58 -10.09
CA PRO A 35 -40.69 17.35 -10.47
C PRO A 35 -39.86 16.34 -11.29
N ALA A 36 -40.43 15.14 -11.43
CA ALA A 36 -40.04 14.12 -12.41
C ALA A 36 -40.35 14.58 -13.84
N ALA A 37 -39.37 14.42 -14.75
CA ALA A 37 -39.60 14.49 -16.19
C ALA A 37 -39.42 13.08 -16.78
N ALA A 38 -40.52 12.59 -17.33
CA ALA A 38 -40.62 11.32 -18.01
C ALA A 38 -40.11 11.41 -19.46
N SER A 39 -39.57 10.28 -19.93
CA SER A 39 -39.83 9.67 -21.25
C SER A 39 -39.73 10.55 -22.51
N THR A 40 -38.72 10.28 -23.33
CA THR A 40 -38.98 9.94 -24.75
C THR A 40 -37.79 9.18 -25.35
N ARG A 41 -38.02 7.90 -25.68
CA ARG A 41 -37.23 7.15 -26.67
C ARG A 41 -37.61 7.64 -28.07
N PRO A 42 -36.65 7.73 -29.01
CA PRO A 42 -36.94 7.49 -30.41
C PRO A 42 -36.29 6.18 -30.89
N LEU A 43 -37.06 5.47 -31.72
CA LEU A 43 -36.75 4.26 -32.49
C LEU A 43 -35.80 4.55 -33.68
N PRO A 44 -35.27 3.51 -34.35
CA PRO A 44 -34.09 3.59 -35.21
C PRO A 44 -34.42 4.00 -36.65
N LEU A 45 -33.41 4.55 -37.34
CA LEU A 45 -33.41 4.79 -38.79
C LEU A 45 -32.33 3.96 -39.49
N PRO A 46 -32.51 3.67 -40.79
CA PRO A 46 -32.08 2.42 -41.39
C PRO A 46 -30.68 2.44 -42.00
N LEU A 47 -30.20 1.20 -42.13
CA LEU A 47 -29.16 0.64 -42.96
C LEU A 47 -28.85 1.44 -44.26
N ALA A 48 -27.71 2.12 -44.29
CA ALA A 48 -27.05 2.50 -45.53
C ALA A 48 -25.97 1.45 -45.85
N ARG A 49 -26.26 0.68 -46.89
CA ARG A 49 -25.38 -0.29 -47.52
C ARG A 49 -24.37 0.47 -48.37
N ALA A 50 -23.12 0.57 -47.91
CA ALA A 50 -22.02 1.04 -48.73
C ALA A 50 -21.22 -0.16 -49.25
N THR A 51 -21.44 -0.49 -50.51
CA THR A 51 -20.53 -1.30 -51.33
C THR A 51 -19.29 -0.47 -51.65
N ALA A 52 -18.11 -0.97 -51.30
CA ALA A 52 -16.86 -0.52 -51.89
C ALA A 52 -15.86 -1.69 -51.90
N THR A 53 -15.80 -2.34 -53.06
CA THR A 53 -14.57 -2.78 -53.76
C THR A 53 -13.31 -3.01 -52.91
N ALA A 54 -12.98 -4.28 -52.74
CA ALA A 54 -11.63 -4.71 -52.43
C ALA A 54 -10.79 -4.75 -53.70
N THR A 55 -9.71 -3.96 -53.73
CA THR A 55 -8.49 -4.29 -54.47
C THR A 55 -7.28 -3.89 -53.61
N PRO A 56 -6.26 -4.75 -53.51
CA PRO A 56 -5.07 -4.52 -52.70
C PRO A 56 -4.03 -3.73 -53.51
N LEU A 57 -3.18 -2.94 -52.87
CA LEU A 57 -1.79 -2.68 -53.27
C LEU A 57 -1.10 -1.66 -52.33
N GLU A 58 0.05 -2.11 -51.86
CA GLU A 58 1.28 -1.35 -51.52
C GLU A 58 1.46 -0.70 -50.15
N ALA A 59 2.63 -1.05 -49.62
CA ALA A 59 3.30 -0.49 -48.48
C ALA A 59 3.71 0.98 -48.74
N SER A 60 3.69 1.79 -47.69
CA SER A 60 4.66 2.88 -47.53
C SER A 60 4.73 3.27 -46.06
N GLU A 61 5.96 3.39 -45.59
CA GLU A 61 6.39 3.75 -44.26
C GLU A 61 6.17 5.25 -43.94
N ASN A 62 6.23 5.54 -42.63
CA ASN A 62 6.60 6.81 -41.98
C ASN A 62 5.54 7.92 -41.87
N GLN A 63 5.26 8.35 -40.63
CA GLN A 63 5.60 9.66 -40.03
C GLN A 63 4.68 9.92 -38.81
N GLU A 64 5.22 9.82 -37.58
CA GLU A 64 5.58 10.94 -36.70
C GLU A 64 4.38 11.60 -35.99
N ALA A 65 4.22 11.25 -34.70
CA ALA A 65 3.28 11.91 -33.80
C ALA A 65 4.02 12.97 -32.98
N ALA A 66 3.84 14.23 -33.35
CA ALA A 66 4.04 15.38 -32.48
C ALA A 66 2.67 15.95 -32.10
N ALA A 67 2.38 16.05 -30.81
CA ALA A 67 1.37 16.95 -30.28
C ALA A 67 1.86 17.51 -28.94
N ALA A 68 2.07 18.82 -28.92
CA ALA A 68 2.43 19.62 -27.77
C ALA A 68 1.18 20.07 -26.99
N ALA A 69 1.33 20.27 -25.68
CA ALA A 69 0.80 21.43 -24.97
C ALA A 69 1.45 21.59 -23.58
N ILE A 70 2.18 22.71 -23.44
CA ILE A 70 2.33 23.65 -22.29
C ILE A 70 1.41 23.42 -21.07
N GLY A 71 1.74 23.69 -19.80
CA GLY A 71 2.85 24.34 -19.12
C GLY A 71 2.34 24.77 -17.73
N SER A 72 3.08 24.55 -16.65
CA SER A 72 2.89 25.27 -15.38
C SER A 72 4.20 25.37 -14.61
N VAL A 73 4.43 26.53 -14.02
CA VAL A 73 5.71 27.03 -13.52
C VAL A 73 5.91 26.68 -12.04
N SER A 74 7.13 26.23 -11.74
CA SER A 74 7.97 26.47 -10.56
C SER A 74 7.33 26.60 -9.17
N GLY A 75 7.36 25.49 -8.42
CA GLY A 75 7.69 25.50 -6.99
C GLY A 75 8.98 24.70 -6.80
N GLY A 76 10.10 25.39 -6.63
CA GLY A 76 11.42 24.78 -6.54
C GLY A 76 11.62 24.04 -5.23
N GLU A 77 11.51 22.72 -5.29
CA GLU A 77 12.21 21.80 -4.41
C GLU A 77 13.04 20.92 -5.34
N GLY A 78 14.33 20.78 -5.10
CA GLY A 78 15.26 20.14 -6.02
C GLY A 78 14.77 18.76 -6.41
N VAL A 79 14.16 18.64 -7.60
CA VAL A 79 13.85 17.35 -8.21
C VAL A 79 15.20 16.75 -8.56
N ASP A 80 15.73 15.99 -7.60
CA ASP A 80 16.74 15.01 -7.88
C ASP A 80 16.20 14.20 -9.06
N ARG A 81 16.82 14.36 -10.24
CA ARG A 81 16.46 13.63 -11.46
C ARG A 81 16.93 12.17 -11.31
N ARG A 82 16.65 11.55 -10.16
CA ARG A 82 16.75 10.10 -9.99
C ARG A 82 15.86 9.50 -11.05
N ARG A 83 16.45 8.62 -11.85
CA ARG A 83 15.68 7.84 -12.80
C ARG A 83 14.59 7.12 -12.03
N ALA A 84 13.37 7.16 -12.54
CA ALA A 84 12.28 6.37 -12.00
C ALA A 84 12.45 4.92 -12.45
N CYS A 85 12.37 4.00 -11.50
CA CYS A 85 12.35 2.57 -11.74
C CYS A 85 10.97 2.03 -11.42
N THR A 86 10.54 1.02 -12.19
CA THR A 86 9.31 0.28 -11.92
C THR A 86 9.68 -1.09 -11.38
N TYR A 87 9.25 -1.34 -10.16
CA TYR A 87 9.44 -2.59 -9.43
C TYR A 87 8.22 -3.48 -9.61
N THR A 88 8.45 -4.78 -9.65
CA THR A 88 7.37 -5.76 -9.52
C THR A 88 7.35 -6.27 -8.09
N VAL A 89 6.23 -6.13 -7.40
CA VAL A 89 6.06 -6.59 -6.02
C VAL A 89 5.06 -7.73 -6.03
N GLU A 90 5.47 -8.89 -5.54
CA GLU A 90 4.57 -10.02 -5.30
C GLU A 90 4.32 -10.17 -3.81
N ILE A 91 3.06 -10.24 -3.42
CA ILE A 91 2.65 -10.44 -2.04
C ILE A 91 1.89 -11.76 -1.98
N LYS A 92 2.33 -12.70 -1.14
CA LYS A 92 1.56 -13.90 -0.83
C LYS A 92 0.83 -13.71 0.48
N THR A 93 -0.47 -13.91 0.45
CA THR A 93 -1.31 -13.93 1.64
C THR A 93 -1.26 -15.32 2.28
N SER A 94 -1.06 -15.38 3.60
CA SER A 94 -1.01 -16.64 4.35
C SER A 94 -2.34 -17.38 4.31
N CYS A 95 -2.27 -18.71 4.34
CA CYS A 95 -3.45 -19.57 4.49
C CYS A 95 -4.17 -19.42 5.84
N SER A 96 -3.52 -18.78 6.82
CA SER A 96 -4.11 -18.42 8.12
C SER A 96 -4.90 -17.10 8.09
N SER A 97 -4.74 -16.28 7.05
CA SER A 97 -5.44 -15.00 6.87
C SER A 97 -6.97 -15.21 6.75
N PRO A 98 -7.85 -14.23 7.01
CA PRO A 98 -9.27 -14.31 6.66
C PRO A 98 -9.50 -14.73 5.20
N ARG A 99 -10.69 -15.23 4.84
CA ARG A 99 -10.99 -15.72 3.48
C ARG A 99 -10.60 -14.71 2.39
N SER A 100 -10.98 -13.45 2.61
CA SER A 100 -10.60 -12.29 1.80
C SER A 100 -10.46 -11.10 2.72
N SER A 101 -9.42 -10.28 2.53
CA SER A 101 -9.24 -9.02 3.25
C SER A 101 -9.36 -7.83 2.31
N ARG A 102 -10.30 -6.94 2.60
CA ARG A 102 -10.48 -5.66 1.89
C ARG A 102 -9.81 -4.49 2.61
N ASP A 103 -8.98 -4.79 3.60
CA ASP A 103 -8.23 -3.78 4.32
C ASP A 103 -7.22 -3.10 3.39
N SER A 104 -7.04 -1.79 3.54
CA SER A 104 -6.05 -1.04 2.76
C SER A 104 -4.65 -1.37 3.26
N VAL A 105 -3.71 -1.60 2.34
CA VAL A 105 -2.32 -1.92 2.68
C VAL A 105 -1.40 -0.89 2.03
N SER A 106 -0.66 -0.14 2.85
CA SER A 106 0.45 0.69 2.40
C SER A 106 1.74 -0.12 2.42
N LEU A 107 2.64 0.17 1.48
CA LEU A 107 3.91 -0.53 1.29
C LEU A 107 5.05 0.50 1.19
N ALA A 108 6.13 0.25 1.90
CA ALA A 108 7.38 1.00 1.78
C ALA A 108 8.55 0.03 1.72
N PHE A 109 9.51 0.24 0.82
CA PHE A 109 10.73 -0.55 0.73
C PHE A 109 11.87 0.28 0.15
N GLY A 110 13.11 -0.13 0.39
CA GLY A 110 14.26 0.58 -0.14
C GLY A 110 15.58 -0.10 0.17
N ASP A 111 16.66 0.64 -0.06
CA ASP A 111 18.03 0.18 0.07
C ASP A 111 18.83 0.94 1.14
N VAL A 112 20.11 0.58 1.29
CA VAL A 112 21.04 1.19 2.26
C VAL A 112 21.29 2.68 1.99
N TYR A 113 21.00 3.16 0.77
CA TYR A 113 21.18 4.55 0.35
C TYR A 113 19.92 5.40 0.52
N ARG A 114 18.86 4.84 1.13
CA ARG A 114 17.55 5.49 1.30
C ARG A 114 16.87 5.82 -0.02
N ASN A 115 17.08 5.02 -1.06
CA ASN A 115 16.20 5.03 -2.23
C ASN A 115 14.87 4.37 -1.85
N GLU A 116 14.03 5.11 -1.14
CA GLU A 116 12.74 4.61 -0.68
C GLU A 116 11.68 4.69 -1.78
N VAL A 117 11.00 3.57 -1.98
CA VAL A 117 9.80 3.45 -2.80
C VAL A 117 8.61 3.32 -1.86
N TYR A 118 7.59 4.17 -2.07
CA TYR A 118 6.39 4.19 -1.26
C TYR A 118 5.13 4.04 -2.13
N ALA A 119 4.27 3.10 -1.78
CA ALA A 119 2.93 2.96 -2.33
C ALA A 119 1.90 3.18 -1.22
N ALA A 120 1.10 4.24 -1.36
CA ALA A 120 0.08 4.60 -0.38
C ALA A 120 -0.96 3.49 -0.17
N THR A 121 -1.38 2.83 -1.26
CA THR A 121 -2.27 1.68 -1.22
C THR A 121 -1.91 0.71 -2.35
N VAL A 122 -1.75 -0.56 -2.02
CA VAL A 122 -1.75 -1.66 -2.99
C VAL A 122 -3.10 -2.38 -2.93
N THR A 123 -3.80 -2.43 -4.06
CA THR A 123 -5.14 -3.02 -4.17
C THR A 123 -5.11 -4.20 -5.15
N PRO A 124 -5.36 -5.44 -4.69
CA PRO A 124 -5.47 -6.61 -5.56
C PRO A 124 -6.51 -6.45 -6.67
N ALA A 125 -6.32 -7.14 -7.79
CA ALA A 125 -7.19 -7.04 -8.96
C ALA A 125 -8.67 -7.38 -8.66
N TYR A 126 -8.91 -8.29 -7.71
CA TYR A 126 -10.25 -8.73 -7.31
C TYR A 126 -10.82 -7.97 -6.10
N GLY A 127 -10.18 -6.86 -5.70
CA GLY A 127 -10.69 -5.96 -4.66
C GLY A 127 -10.41 -6.40 -3.22
N GLY A 128 -9.60 -7.44 -3.03
CA GLY A 128 -9.15 -7.90 -1.72
C GLY A 128 -8.02 -8.92 -1.80
N PHE A 129 -7.27 -9.04 -0.72
CA PHE A 129 -6.22 -10.04 -0.56
C PHE A 129 -6.86 -11.38 -0.19
N GLU A 130 -6.92 -12.29 -1.14
CA GLU A 130 -7.51 -13.62 -0.97
C GLU A 130 -6.57 -14.55 -0.18
N ARG A 131 -7.14 -15.40 0.68
CA ARG A 131 -6.38 -16.38 1.47
C ARG A 131 -5.58 -17.30 0.56
N CYS A 132 -4.32 -17.59 0.93
CA CYS A 132 -3.38 -18.44 0.17
C CYS A 132 -3.04 -17.92 -1.24
N ALA A 133 -3.57 -16.78 -1.67
CA ALA A 133 -3.34 -16.24 -3.00
C ALA A 133 -2.07 -15.40 -3.07
N LYS A 134 -1.59 -15.19 -4.29
CA LYS A 134 -0.50 -14.29 -4.62
C LYS A 134 -1.04 -13.15 -5.47
N ASP A 135 -0.74 -11.93 -5.05
CA ASP A 135 -1.07 -10.70 -5.78
C ASP A 135 0.21 -10.03 -6.28
N THR A 136 0.16 -9.47 -7.49
CA THR A 136 1.31 -8.84 -8.15
C THR A 136 1.01 -7.39 -8.47
N PHE A 137 1.92 -6.50 -8.11
CA PHE A 137 1.80 -5.05 -8.26
C PHE A 137 3.00 -4.49 -9.02
N ARG A 138 2.77 -3.39 -9.77
CA ARG A 138 3.85 -2.56 -10.29
C ARG A 138 3.91 -1.26 -9.49
N VAL A 139 5.06 -0.99 -8.90
CA VAL A 139 5.26 0.19 -8.05
C VAL A 139 6.43 0.98 -8.60
N SER A 140 6.22 2.27 -8.82
CA SER A 140 7.27 3.17 -9.32
C SER A 140 7.89 3.98 -8.19
N GLY A 141 9.19 4.23 -8.28
CA GLY A 141 9.94 5.03 -7.31
C GLY A 141 11.37 5.28 -7.78
N PRO A 142 12.25 5.84 -6.93
CA PRO A 142 13.66 6.00 -7.27
C PRO A 142 14.31 4.64 -7.55
N CYS A 143 15.21 4.60 -8.53
CA CYS A 143 16.06 3.43 -8.73
C CYS A 143 16.98 3.22 -7.52
N GLY A 144 16.88 2.04 -6.91
CA GLY A 144 17.73 1.56 -5.81
C GLY A 144 18.69 0.46 -6.25
N TYR A 145 19.50 0.01 -5.30
CA TYR A 145 20.57 -0.97 -5.49
C TYR A 145 20.48 -2.05 -4.40
N GLY A 146 19.62 -3.05 -4.60
CA GLY A 146 19.43 -4.11 -3.61
C GLY A 146 18.50 -3.68 -2.48
N VAL A 147 17.21 -3.97 -2.62
CA VAL A 147 16.22 -3.75 -1.57
C VAL A 147 16.59 -4.57 -0.34
N CYS A 148 16.80 -3.90 0.80
CA CYS A 148 17.23 -4.51 2.06
C CYS A 148 16.30 -4.24 3.25
N TYR A 149 15.29 -3.38 3.08
CA TYR A 149 14.21 -3.23 4.04
C TYR A 149 12.84 -3.19 3.34
N LEU A 150 11.81 -3.62 4.07
CA LEU A 150 10.42 -3.55 3.63
C LEU A 150 9.49 -3.45 4.84
N TYR A 151 8.48 -2.57 4.72
CA TYR A 151 7.43 -2.38 5.70
C TYR A 151 6.05 -2.39 5.03
N LEU A 152 5.09 -2.97 5.74
CA LEU A 152 3.67 -2.96 5.41
C LEU A 152 2.89 -2.26 6.50
N ARG A 153 1.82 -1.56 6.14
CA ARG A 153 0.86 -1.00 7.09
C ARG A 153 -0.55 -1.32 6.63
N ARG A 154 -1.23 -2.17 7.40
CA ARG A 154 -2.64 -2.50 7.19
C ARG A 154 -3.52 -1.47 7.86
N THR A 155 -4.57 -1.02 7.19
CA THR A 155 -5.64 -0.20 7.75
C THR A 155 -7.00 -0.81 7.40
N GLY A 156 -7.75 -1.22 8.43
CA GLY A 156 -9.08 -1.78 8.25
C GLY A 156 -9.50 -2.67 9.42
N ARG A 157 -10.68 -3.27 9.29
CA ARG A 157 -11.34 -4.02 10.37
C ARG A 157 -11.23 -5.54 10.22
N VAL A 158 -10.96 -6.04 9.02
CA VAL A 158 -11.03 -7.49 8.74
C VAL A 158 -9.81 -8.23 9.27
N GLY A 159 -8.64 -7.58 9.22
CA GLY A 159 -7.36 -8.24 9.46
C GLY A 159 -6.79 -8.83 8.17
N TRP A 160 -5.48 -9.02 8.17
CA TRP A 160 -4.77 -9.64 7.05
C TRP A 160 -3.41 -10.15 7.53
N THR A 161 -3.05 -11.34 7.05
CA THR A 161 -1.78 -12.00 7.39
C THR A 161 -0.98 -12.25 6.12
N PRO A 162 0.05 -11.45 5.83
CA PRO A 162 1.00 -11.77 4.76
C PRO A 162 1.88 -12.97 5.15
N GLU A 163 2.25 -13.79 4.18
CA GLU A 163 3.24 -14.87 4.32
C GLU A 163 4.61 -14.40 3.86
N TRP A 164 4.67 -13.72 2.70
CA TRP A 164 5.90 -13.08 2.24
C TRP A 164 5.61 -11.99 1.22
N VAL A 165 6.60 -11.12 1.04
CA VAL A 165 6.68 -10.13 -0.02
C VAL A 165 7.98 -10.32 -0.78
N ARG A 166 7.90 -10.36 -2.11
CA ARG A 166 9.04 -10.39 -3.03
C ARG A 166 9.08 -9.10 -3.82
N VAL A 167 10.24 -8.46 -3.87
CA VAL A 167 10.45 -7.27 -4.68
C VAL A 167 11.45 -7.61 -5.77
N TYR A 168 11.01 -7.50 -7.02
CA TYR A 168 11.84 -7.66 -8.21
C TYR A 168 12.23 -6.26 -8.71
N GLU A 169 13.54 -6.02 -8.74
CA GLU A 169 14.12 -4.82 -9.32
C GLU A 169 14.13 -4.94 -10.86
N PRO A 170 14.02 -3.83 -11.61
CA PRO A 170 13.97 -3.88 -13.07
C PRO A 170 15.23 -4.49 -13.72
N THR A 171 16.35 -4.49 -13.00
CA THR A 171 17.65 -4.98 -13.47
C THR A 171 18.02 -6.36 -12.92
N SER A 172 17.18 -6.98 -12.07
CA SER A 172 17.48 -8.26 -11.41
C SER A 172 16.31 -9.24 -11.53
N SER A 173 16.61 -10.48 -11.93
CA SER A 173 15.66 -11.59 -11.90
C SER A 173 15.52 -12.23 -10.51
N THR A 174 16.48 -11.98 -9.61
CA THR A 174 16.45 -12.49 -8.24
C THR A 174 15.77 -11.48 -7.32
N PRO A 175 14.63 -11.82 -6.68
CA PRO A 175 13.91 -10.89 -5.84
C PRO A 175 14.48 -10.81 -4.42
N SER A 176 14.39 -9.62 -3.82
CA SER A 176 14.52 -9.49 -2.37
C SER A 176 13.26 -10.02 -1.69
N THR A 177 13.42 -11.03 -0.84
CA THR A 177 12.29 -11.71 -0.16
C THR A 177 12.21 -11.35 1.33
N PHE A 178 11.04 -10.90 1.74
CA PHE A 178 10.69 -10.54 3.11
C PHE A 178 9.58 -11.46 3.61
N TYR A 179 9.87 -12.27 4.62
CA TYR A 179 8.90 -13.18 5.21
C TYR A 179 8.12 -12.50 6.32
N PHE A 180 6.83 -12.82 6.35
CA PHE A 180 5.88 -12.46 7.38
C PHE A 180 5.26 -13.77 7.91
N GLY A 181 4.49 -13.70 8.97
CA GLY A 181 3.90 -14.90 9.59
C GLY A 181 2.75 -14.58 10.53
N ASP A 182 2.78 -13.38 11.12
CA ASP A 182 1.76 -12.92 12.04
C ASP A 182 0.75 -11.95 11.39
N PRO A 183 -0.50 -11.92 11.86
CA PRO A 183 -1.48 -10.93 11.44
C PRO A 183 -0.99 -9.49 11.72
N LEU A 184 -1.14 -8.59 10.75
CA LEU A 184 -0.72 -7.21 10.94
C LEU A 184 -1.68 -6.44 11.85
N ALA A 185 -1.12 -5.70 12.81
CA ALA A 185 -1.88 -4.74 13.62
C ALA A 185 -2.49 -3.63 12.75
N ASN A 186 -3.60 -3.05 13.19
CA ASN A 186 -4.26 -1.97 12.46
C ASN A 186 -3.52 -0.64 12.65
N GLY A 187 -3.13 0.00 11.55
CA GLY A 187 -2.55 1.34 11.52
C GLY A 187 -1.09 1.42 11.97
N VAL A 188 -0.39 0.30 12.11
CA VAL A 188 1.02 0.23 12.53
C VAL A 188 1.89 -0.29 11.37
N TRP A 189 3.04 0.35 11.15
CA TRP A 189 4.04 -0.14 10.21
C TRP A 189 4.77 -1.36 10.80
N TYR A 190 4.82 -2.45 10.05
CA TYR A 190 5.47 -3.70 10.44
C TYR A 190 6.32 -4.24 9.30
N GLY A 191 7.52 -4.73 9.60
CA GLY A 191 8.46 -5.17 8.58
C GLY A 191 9.84 -5.49 9.13
N THR A 192 10.82 -5.57 8.23
CA THR A 192 12.21 -5.85 8.60
C THR A 192 13.15 -4.92 7.86
N ASP A 193 14.14 -4.42 8.57
CA ASP A 193 15.32 -3.75 8.00
C ASP A 193 16.53 -4.66 8.20
N ARG A 194 17.08 -5.14 7.09
CA ARG A 194 18.28 -6.00 7.03
C ARG A 194 19.40 -5.31 6.27
N CYS A 195 19.29 -4.00 6.03
CA CYS A 195 20.37 -3.25 5.45
C CYS A 195 21.57 -3.42 6.36
N LEU A 196 22.69 -3.88 5.80
CA LEU A 196 23.94 -3.88 6.52
C LEU A 196 24.16 -2.44 6.96
N ARG A 197 24.06 -2.19 8.26
CA ARG A 197 24.67 -0.98 8.79
C ARG A 197 26.12 -1.11 8.36
N ARG A 198 26.61 -0.18 7.54
CA ARG A 198 28.05 0.01 7.39
C ARG A 198 28.55 -0.02 8.82
N SER A 199 29.30 -1.07 9.18
CA SER A 199 29.83 -1.19 10.50
C SER A 199 30.61 0.09 10.71
N GLY A 200 30.03 1.05 11.45
CA GLY A 200 30.86 2.02 12.13
C GLY A 200 31.82 1.14 12.89
N ALA A 201 33.11 1.26 12.58
CA ALA A 201 34.16 0.64 13.37
C ALA A 201 33.71 0.77 14.81
N GLY A 202 33.42 -0.37 15.45
CA GLY A 202 32.96 -0.41 16.80
C GLY A 202 34.03 0.29 17.62
N THR A 203 33.79 1.55 17.96
CA THR A 203 34.37 2.11 19.16
C THR A 203 33.61 1.42 20.26
N GLU A 204 34.06 0.20 20.56
CA GLU A 204 33.70 -0.54 21.75
C GLU A 204 34.33 0.23 22.92
N PRO A 205 33.57 0.94 23.75
CA PRO A 205 34.12 1.62 24.92
C PRO A 205 33.94 0.71 26.14
N ASP A 206 34.32 -0.57 26.05
CA ASP A 206 34.33 -1.44 27.24
C ASP A 206 35.30 -2.65 27.21
N ALA A 207 36.31 -2.64 26.33
CA ALA A 207 37.41 -3.63 26.38
C ALA A 207 38.59 -3.19 27.27
N ALA A 208 38.43 -2.13 28.07
CA ALA A 208 39.50 -1.61 28.95
C ALA A 208 39.20 -1.74 30.46
N ALA A 209 38.11 -2.41 30.87
CA ALA A 209 37.76 -2.61 32.29
C ALA A 209 38.04 -4.02 32.83
N ARG A 210 38.83 -4.85 32.11
CA ARG A 210 39.19 -6.22 32.55
C ARG A 210 40.68 -6.53 32.49
N ALA A 211 41.52 -5.57 32.88
CA ALA A 211 42.96 -5.78 33.05
C ALA A 211 43.50 -5.35 34.42
N LEU A 212 42.66 -5.44 35.47
CA LEU A 212 43.11 -5.34 36.85
C LEU A 212 42.56 -6.52 37.66
N MET A 213 43.22 -7.68 37.50
CA MET A 213 43.49 -8.67 38.54
C MET A 213 44.82 -9.34 38.24
#